data_AF-A0A1M3TJM4-F1
#
_entry.id   AF-A0A1M3TJM4-F1
#
_cell.length_a   1.000
_cell.length_b   1.000
_cell.length_c   1.000
_cell.angle_alpha   90.00
_cell.angle_beta   90.00
_cell.angle_gamma   90.00
#
_symmetry.space_group_name_H-M   'P 1'
#
loop_
_entity.id
_entity.type
_entity.pdbx_description
1 polymer ?
#
loop_
_entity_poly.entity_id
_entity_poly.type
_entity_poly.pdbx_seq_one_letter_code
_entity_poly.pdbx_strand_id
1 'polypeptide(L)'
;MQVLIRLTMATLLVLTVLWVGSQVSAVQQQQDVIPETNPLEDEYQSSKPTQSTQPDIADISLMPSATPSLSVGRKKRPSITDLLPSYQKDSASPQWAIDNMLDTTQTPIDGVIVVGRLKFERPDWLINELPDWRHAIYTRDDRRHPLSIPKNKGKASTVYLQYIIDHYHHLPATIVFLHNHRKPGHTEFRDYGNVAAVTFLRREFVQKNGFANLRCTTTSSSGSSSNDQCGNVIRPVSDANDTSAQVTTIEQEYPVIWKTVFNSTDVPEKIATPYCGQFAVSREQVHKRPREEYVRYQQWVMETKLKDEEIEQVMGSLWHVIFGREAVYCPDTAKCFEDVYGL
;
A
#
# COMPACT_ATOMS: atom_id res chain seq x y z
N MET A 1 12.29 50.30 -48.01
CA MET A 1 11.87 48.87 -48.05
C MET A 1 12.23 48.11 -46.77
N GLN A 2 13.48 48.13 -46.29
CA GLN A 2 13.88 47.43 -45.05
C GLN A 2 13.19 47.91 -43.76
N VAL A 3 12.92 49.20 -43.63
CA VAL A 3 12.21 49.75 -42.45
C VAL A 3 10.75 49.26 -42.38
N LEU A 4 10.08 49.15 -43.54
CA LEU A 4 8.71 48.66 -43.63
C LEU A 4 8.62 47.16 -43.28
N ILE A 5 9.64 46.37 -43.64
CA ILE A 5 9.74 44.95 -43.29
C ILE A 5 9.96 44.79 -41.77
N ARG A 6 10.79 45.64 -41.15
CA ARG A 6 11.01 45.57 -39.69
C ARG A 6 9.77 45.96 -38.90
N LEU A 7 9.03 46.98 -39.36
CA LEU A 7 7.78 47.40 -38.71
C LEU A 7 6.69 46.33 -38.82
N THR A 8 6.58 45.65 -39.97
CA THR A 8 5.62 44.56 -40.17
C THR A 8 5.94 43.32 -39.35
N MET A 9 7.22 42.97 -39.20
CA MET A 9 7.64 41.87 -38.32
C MET A 9 7.38 42.19 -36.83
N ALA A 10 7.62 43.43 -36.41
CA ALA A 10 7.36 43.86 -35.04
C ALA A 10 5.87 43.84 -34.71
N THR A 11 4.99 44.29 -35.62
CA THR A 11 3.55 44.22 -35.41
C THR A 11 3.02 42.78 -35.39
N LEU A 12 3.56 41.89 -36.22
CA LEU A 12 3.25 40.46 -36.17
C LEU A 12 3.66 39.81 -34.83
N LEU A 13 4.83 40.16 -34.30
CA LEU A 13 5.27 39.68 -32.99
C LEU A 13 4.37 40.17 -31.85
N VAL A 14 3.95 41.43 -31.87
CA VAL A 14 3.03 41.96 -30.85
C VAL A 14 1.66 41.29 -30.94
N LEU A 15 1.14 41.10 -32.16
CA LEU A 15 -0.14 40.42 -32.37
C LEU A 15 -0.12 38.96 -31.95
N THR A 16 0.98 38.25 -32.17
CA THR A 16 1.12 36.85 -31.73
C THR A 16 1.21 36.74 -30.21
N VAL A 17 1.95 37.63 -29.53
CA VAL A 17 1.99 37.67 -28.06
C VAL A 17 0.62 38.00 -27.47
N LEU A 18 -0.12 38.95 -28.03
CA LEU A 18 -1.48 39.28 -27.59
C LEU A 18 -2.45 38.13 -27.83
N TRP A 19 -2.31 37.41 -28.95
CA TRP A 19 -3.13 36.25 -29.26
C TRP A 19 -2.86 35.10 -28.30
N VAL A 20 -1.59 34.79 -28.01
CA VAL A 20 -1.22 33.75 -27.03
C VAL A 20 -1.71 34.13 -25.63
N GLY A 21 -1.55 35.39 -25.22
CA GLY A 21 -2.06 35.88 -23.93
C GLY A 21 -3.58 35.75 -23.81
N SER A 22 -4.33 36.02 -24.88
CA SER A 22 -5.78 35.81 -24.92
C SER A 22 -6.18 34.35 -24.79
N GLN A 23 -5.43 33.42 -25.37
CA GLN A 23 -5.70 31.98 -25.26
C GLN A 23 -5.42 31.46 -23.85
N VAL A 24 -4.32 31.93 -23.23
CA VAL A 24 -3.97 31.56 -21.85
C VAL A 24 -5.02 32.05 -20.85
N SER A 25 -5.50 33.29 -21.00
CA SER A 25 -6.58 33.83 -20.15
C SER A 25 -7.90 33.06 -20.30
N ALA A 26 -8.23 32.61 -21.52
CA ALA A 26 -9.42 31.80 -21.76
C ALA A 26 -9.33 30.41 -21.10
N VAL A 27 -8.14 29.80 -21.13
CA VAL A 27 -7.89 28.50 -20.46
C VAL A 27 -7.93 28.65 -18.93
N GLN A 28 -7.35 29.72 -18.38
CA GLN A 28 -7.38 29.98 -16.95
C GLN A 28 -8.82 30.14 -16.42
N GLN A 29 -9.69 30.81 -17.20
CA GLN A 29 -11.08 31.04 -16.83
C GLN A 29 -11.95 29.76 -16.90
N GLN A 30 -11.54 28.74 -17.67
CA GLN A 30 -12.16 27.41 -17.65
C GLN A 30 -11.71 26.55 -16.46
N GLN A 31 -10.55 26.86 -15.86
CA GLN A 31 -10.04 26.14 -14.69
C GLN A 31 -10.78 26.52 -13.39
N ASP A 32 -11.29 27.75 -13.29
CA ASP A 32 -12.03 28.26 -12.13
C ASP A 32 -13.51 27.80 -12.11
N VAL A 33 -13.97 27.08 -13.13
CA VAL A 33 -15.34 26.54 -13.23
C VAL A 33 -15.28 25.01 -13.39
N ILE A 34 -14.65 24.33 -12.43
CA ILE A 34 -14.80 22.89 -12.24
C ILE A 34 -15.38 22.69 -10.82
N PRO A 35 -16.60 22.15 -10.66
CA PRO A 35 -17.10 21.80 -9.33
C PRO A 35 -16.19 20.72 -8.73
N GLU A 36 -15.74 20.89 -7.48
CA GLU A 36 -15.07 19.85 -6.71
C GLU A 36 -15.92 18.57 -6.74
N THR A 37 -15.41 17.55 -7.43
CA THR A 37 -15.98 16.21 -7.40
C THR A 37 -15.31 15.44 -6.26
N ASN A 38 -16.15 14.87 -5.41
CA ASN A 38 -15.76 14.18 -4.19
C ASN A 38 -15.16 12.80 -4.57
N PRO A 39 -13.87 12.49 -4.29
CA PRO A 39 -13.21 11.30 -4.83
C PRO A 39 -13.73 9.95 -4.30
N LEU A 40 -14.67 9.96 -3.34
CA LEU A 40 -15.20 8.76 -2.70
C LEU A 40 -16.31 8.06 -3.50
N GLU A 41 -16.89 8.69 -4.53
CA GLU A 41 -17.98 8.08 -5.32
C GLU A 41 -17.50 7.32 -6.56
N ASP A 42 -16.34 7.66 -7.13
CA ASP A 42 -15.86 7.03 -8.38
C ASP A 42 -15.35 5.59 -8.18
N GLU A 43 -14.98 5.21 -6.94
CA GLU A 43 -14.61 3.83 -6.62
C GLU A 43 -15.85 2.90 -6.53
N TYR A 44 -17.07 3.46 -6.43
CA TYR A 44 -18.32 2.68 -6.34
C TYR A 44 -18.92 2.30 -7.70
N GLN A 45 -18.65 3.06 -8.77
CA GLN A 45 -19.30 2.80 -10.08
C GLN A 45 -18.55 1.80 -10.98
N SER A 46 -17.28 1.49 -10.71
CA SER A 46 -16.51 0.56 -11.56
C SER A 46 -16.81 -0.93 -11.28
N SER A 47 -17.63 -1.25 -10.27
CA SER A 47 -17.85 -2.62 -9.78
C SER A 47 -19.31 -3.09 -9.82
N LYS A 48 -20.08 -2.77 -10.87
CA LYS A 48 -21.37 -3.44 -11.14
C LYS A 48 -21.27 -4.39 -12.34
N PRO A 49 -21.67 -5.67 -12.20
CA PRO A 49 -21.93 -6.53 -13.34
C PRO A 49 -23.19 -6.06 -14.07
N THR A 50 -23.10 -5.90 -15.38
CA THR A 50 -24.22 -5.65 -16.28
C THR A 50 -25.25 -6.79 -16.15
N GLN A 51 -26.47 -6.46 -15.70
CA GLN A 51 -27.61 -7.38 -15.73
C GLN A 51 -28.05 -7.57 -17.19
N SER A 52 -27.90 -8.79 -17.68
CA SER A 52 -28.54 -9.27 -18.92
C SER A 52 -30.04 -9.35 -18.71
N THR A 53 -30.80 -8.57 -19.48
CA THR A 53 -32.25 -8.67 -19.62
C THR A 53 -32.63 -10.04 -20.15
N GLN A 54 -33.55 -10.73 -19.48
CA GLN A 54 -34.24 -11.92 -20.01
C GLN A 54 -35.75 -11.66 -19.92
N PRO A 55 -36.55 -11.90 -20.98
CA PRO A 55 -38.00 -11.80 -20.90
C PRO A 55 -38.65 -13.15 -20.53
N ASP A 56 -39.75 -13.04 -19.80
CA ASP A 56 -40.67 -14.12 -19.38
C ASP A 56 -41.39 -14.79 -20.55
N ILE A 57 -41.52 -16.13 -20.53
CA ILE A 57 -42.65 -16.89 -21.10
C ILE A 57 -42.94 -18.12 -20.21
N ALA A 58 -44.24 -18.36 -19.98
CA ALA A 58 -44.85 -19.33 -19.09
C ALA A 58 -44.95 -20.79 -19.60
N ASP A 59 -45.17 -21.69 -18.63
CA ASP A 59 -45.83 -23.02 -18.61
C ASP A 59 -45.46 -24.13 -19.61
N ILE A 60 -45.13 -25.32 -19.07
CA ILE A 60 -45.93 -26.57 -19.19
C ILE A 60 -45.23 -27.72 -18.43
N SER A 61 -46.07 -28.49 -17.74
CA SER A 61 -45.85 -29.70 -16.94
C SER A 61 -45.32 -30.92 -17.72
N LEU A 62 -44.49 -31.76 -17.06
CA LEU A 62 -44.52 -33.25 -17.08
C LEU A 62 -43.32 -33.86 -16.32
N MET A 63 -43.60 -34.83 -15.46
CA MET A 63 -42.69 -35.81 -14.82
C MET A 63 -43.07 -37.22 -15.33
N PRO A 64 -42.34 -38.33 -15.06
CA PRO A 64 -41.02 -38.51 -14.43
C PRO A 64 -40.09 -39.49 -15.21
N SER A 65 -38.82 -39.67 -14.79
CA SER A 65 -38.26 -41.01 -14.42
C SER A 65 -36.74 -41.04 -14.14
N ALA A 66 -36.40 -41.89 -13.16
CA ALA A 66 -35.17 -42.66 -12.94
C ALA A 66 -33.94 -41.99 -12.26
N THR A 67 -33.82 -42.34 -10.98
CA THR A 67 -32.65 -42.37 -10.06
C THR A 67 -31.46 -43.19 -10.62
N PRO A 68 -30.20 -43.03 -10.11
CA PRO A 68 -29.84 -43.47 -8.76
C PRO A 68 -28.96 -42.50 -7.93
N SER A 69 -29.18 -42.62 -6.63
CA SER A 69 -28.52 -41.97 -5.49
C SER A 69 -27.03 -42.26 -5.35
N LEU A 70 -26.23 -41.25 -5.02
CA LEU A 70 -24.95 -41.40 -4.30
C LEU A 70 -24.75 -40.25 -3.28
N SER A 71 -24.88 -40.64 -2.01
CA SER A 71 -24.31 -40.07 -0.78
C SER A 71 -23.94 -38.58 -0.70
N VAL A 72 -24.68 -37.86 0.15
CA VAL A 72 -24.31 -36.56 0.71
C VAL A 72 -23.06 -36.71 1.60
N GLY A 73 -21.91 -36.28 1.09
CA GLY A 73 -20.67 -36.12 1.85
C GLY A 73 -20.66 -34.81 2.63
N ARG A 74 -20.76 -34.92 3.96
CA ARG A 74 -20.63 -33.85 4.96
C ARG A 74 -19.30 -33.09 4.74
N LYS A 75 -19.35 -31.80 4.37
CA LYS A 75 -18.16 -30.94 4.26
C LYS A 75 -17.45 -30.86 5.62
N LYS A 76 -16.33 -31.57 5.79
CA LYS A 76 -15.42 -31.42 6.94
C LYS A 76 -14.67 -30.09 6.82
N ARG A 77 -14.53 -29.41 7.97
CA ARG A 77 -13.67 -28.23 8.14
C ARG A 77 -12.19 -28.69 8.00
N PRO A 78 -11.32 -27.93 7.29
CA PRO A 78 -9.93 -28.33 7.12
C PRO A 78 -9.19 -28.40 8.46
N SER A 79 -8.24 -29.33 8.55
CA SER A 79 -7.43 -29.58 9.73
C SER A 79 -6.20 -28.67 9.75
N ILE A 80 -5.61 -28.44 10.93
CA ILE A 80 -4.37 -27.67 11.12
C ILE A 80 -3.21 -28.19 10.25
N THR A 81 -3.26 -29.48 9.90
CA THR A 81 -2.27 -30.16 9.04
C THR A 81 -2.31 -29.70 7.58
N ASP A 82 -3.43 -29.12 7.12
CA ASP A 82 -3.60 -28.62 5.75
C ASP A 82 -3.01 -27.20 5.58
N LEU A 83 -2.59 -26.55 6.67
CA LEU A 83 -1.99 -25.21 6.71
C LEU A 83 -0.46 -25.22 6.85
N LEU A 84 0.14 -26.40 6.99
CA LEU A 84 1.59 -26.55 7.05
C LEU A 84 2.12 -26.95 5.67
N PRO A 85 3.17 -26.29 5.14
CA PRO A 85 3.85 -26.78 3.94
C PRO A 85 4.37 -28.20 4.21
N SER A 86 4.13 -29.09 3.25
CA SER A 86 4.78 -30.40 3.19
C SER A 86 6.28 -30.21 3.34
N TYR A 87 6.85 -30.67 4.46
CA TYR A 87 8.29 -30.71 4.69
C TYR A 87 8.90 -31.75 3.75
N GLN A 88 9.16 -31.37 2.50
CA GLN A 88 10.03 -32.14 1.62
C GLN A 88 11.47 -31.72 1.90
N LYS A 89 12.17 -32.70 2.47
CA LYS A 89 13.59 -32.77 2.80
C LYS A 89 14.46 -32.35 1.60
N ASP A 90 15.31 -31.36 1.84
CA ASP A 90 16.50 -30.92 1.11
C ASP A 90 16.75 -31.49 -0.29
N SER A 91 16.56 -30.64 -1.30
CA SER A 91 17.46 -30.55 -2.44
C SER A 91 17.41 -29.13 -3.01
N ALA A 92 18.49 -28.36 -2.78
CA ALA A 92 18.83 -27.09 -3.44
C ALA A 92 17.68 -26.08 -3.67
N SER A 93 17.58 -25.10 -2.76
CA SER A 93 16.79 -23.88 -2.96
C SER A 93 17.12 -23.24 -4.33
N PRO A 94 16.17 -22.65 -5.07
CA PRO A 94 16.41 -22.02 -6.36
C PRO A 94 17.15 -20.68 -6.16
N GLN A 95 18.40 -20.77 -5.72
CA GLN A 95 19.27 -19.69 -5.29
C GLN A 95 19.80 -18.82 -6.45
N TRP A 96 19.23 -18.89 -7.66
CA TRP A 96 19.86 -18.29 -8.85
C TRP A 96 18.91 -17.84 -9.98
N ALA A 97 17.58 -17.87 -9.78
CA ALA A 97 16.66 -17.40 -10.83
C ALA A 97 16.60 -15.86 -10.99
N ILE A 98 17.39 -15.09 -10.20
CA ILE A 98 17.44 -13.62 -10.25
C ILE A 98 18.82 -13.08 -10.69
N ASP A 99 19.86 -13.91 -10.74
CA ASP A 99 21.24 -13.44 -11.04
C ASP A 99 21.51 -13.15 -12.52
N ASN A 100 20.54 -13.35 -13.42
CA ASN A 100 20.68 -12.98 -14.84
C ASN A 100 19.89 -11.71 -15.18
N MET A 101 20.16 -10.58 -14.51
CA MET A 101 19.82 -9.26 -15.06
C MET A 101 20.55 -8.06 -14.44
N LEU A 102 21.84 -8.17 -14.09
CA LEU A 102 22.62 -7.00 -13.68
C LEU A 102 23.96 -6.93 -14.42
N ASP A 103 24.01 -5.97 -15.35
CA ASP A 103 25.22 -5.43 -15.95
C ASP A 103 26.07 -4.75 -14.85
N THR A 104 27.26 -5.29 -14.65
CA THR A 104 28.20 -5.01 -13.56
C THR A 104 28.98 -3.70 -13.76
N THR A 105 28.40 -2.55 -13.41
CA THR A 105 29.19 -1.31 -13.20
C THR A 105 28.80 -0.46 -11.99
N GLN A 106 27.73 -0.79 -11.26
CA GLN A 106 27.38 -0.12 -10.00
C GLN A 106 27.45 -1.12 -8.85
N THR A 107 28.05 -0.74 -7.72
CA THR A 107 27.93 -1.53 -6.48
C THR A 107 26.45 -1.65 -6.15
N PRO A 108 25.85 -2.86 -6.19
CA PRO A 108 24.42 -3.01 -5.99
C PRO A 108 24.04 -2.44 -4.63
N ILE A 109 22.96 -1.66 -4.57
CA ILE A 109 22.40 -1.22 -3.29
C ILE A 109 22.14 -2.48 -2.46
N ASP A 110 22.70 -2.57 -1.24
CA ASP A 110 22.31 -3.62 -0.29
C ASP A 110 20.93 -3.33 0.28
N GLY A 111 19.94 -3.42 -0.61
CA GLY A 111 18.56 -3.18 -0.32
C GLY A 111 17.66 -3.88 -1.31
N VAL A 112 16.37 -3.85 -1.00
CA VAL A 112 15.30 -4.43 -1.80
C VAL A 112 14.05 -3.57 -1.70
N ILE A 113 13.30 -3.52 -2.79
CA ILE A 113 11.96 -2.95 -2.83
C ILE A 113 10.95 -4.11 -2.91
N VAL A 114 10.02 -4.15 -1.98
CA VAL A 114 8.99 -5.18 -1.86
C VAL A 114 7.65 -4.59 -2.30
N VAL A 115 7.02 -5.23 -3.28
CA VAL A 115 5.74 -4.80 -3.85
C VAL A 115 4.82 -6.01 -4.01
N GLY A 116 3.55 -5.83 -3.67
CA GLY A 116 2.49 -6.78 -3.98
C GLY A 116 1.70 -6.35 -5.21
N ARG A 117 1.41 -7.29 -6.11
CA ARG A 117 0.61 -7.04 -7.32
C ARG A 117 -0.49 -8.09 -7.52
N LEU A 118 -1.48 -7.74 -8.30
CA LEU A 118 -2.35 -8.71 -8.97
C LEU A 118 -1.72 -9.16 -10.29
N LYS A 119 -2.14 -10.32 -10.79
CA LYS A 119 -1.56 -10.94 -11.98
C LYS A 119 -1.62 -10.05 -13.21
N PHE A 120 -2.70 -9.27 -13.35
CA PHE A 120 -2.92 -8.34 -14.45
C PHE A 120 -2.14 -7.03 -14.30
N GLU A 121 -1.69 -6.70 -13.10
CA GLU A 121 -0.95 -5.46 -12.86
C GLU A 121 0.49 -5.60 -13.32
N ARG A 122 0.99 -4.51 -13.90
CA ARG A 122 2.31 -4.39 -14.54
C ARG A 122 3.21 -3.46 -13.72
N PRO A 123 4.11 -3.99 -12.88
CA PRO A 123 5.06 -3.20 -12.08
C PRO A 123 6.29 -2.76 -12.88
N ASP A 124 6.20 -2.68 -14.23
CA ASP A 124 7.36 -2.51 -15.11
C ASP A 124 8.16 -1.22 -14.80
N TRP A 125 7.49 -0.18 -14.28
CA TRP A 125 8.11 1.06 -13.82
C TRP A 125 9.18 0.83 -12.75
N LEU A 126 9.03 -0.19 -11.90
CA LEU A 126 9.97 -0.48 -10.82
C LEU A 126 11.33 -0.88 -11.37
N ILE A 127 11.32 -1.74 -12.38
CA ILE A 127 12.53 -2.24 -13.05
C ILE A 127 13.15 -1.12 -13.91
N ASN A 128 12.31 -0.34 -14.60
CA ASN A 128 12.78 0.68 -15.54
C ASN A 128 13.32 1.95 -14.85
N GLU A 129 12.72 2.36 -13.71
CA GLU A 129 13.01 3.65 -13.07
C GLU A 129 13.80 3.51 -11.76
N LEU A 130 13.89 2.31 -11.18
CA LEU A 130 14.68 2.02 -9.98
C LEU A 130 15.58 0.77 -10.17
N PRO A 131 16.42 0.73 -11.23
CA PRO A 131 17.21 -0.46 -11.59
C PRO A 131 18.31 -0.79 -10.57
N ASP A 132 18.77 0.19 -9.78
CA ASP A 132 19.86 0.01 -8.81
C ASP A 132 19.41 -0.78 -7.56
N TRP A 133 18.10 -0.97 -7.39
CA TRP A 133 17.52 -1.75 -6.29
C TRP A 133 17.17 -3.17 -6.76
N ARG A 134 17.34 -4.15 -5.87
CA ARG A 134 16.68 -5.45 -6.05
C ARG A 134 15.18 -5.30 -5.86
N HIS A 135 14.38 -6.12 -6.54
CA HIS A 135 12.93 -6.09 -6.43
C HIS A 135 12.37 -7.46 -6.01
N ALA A 136 11.46 -7.45 -5.03
CA ALA A 136 10.69 -8.61 -4.60
C ALA A 136 9.21 -8.37 -4.90
N ILE A 137 8.75 -8.89 -6.04
CA ILE A 137 7.41 -8.64 -6.57
C ILE A 137 6.52 -9.87 -6.35
N TYR A 138 5.66 -9.81 -5.35
CA TYR A 138 4.74 -10.90 -5.01
C TYR A 138 3.44 -10.80 -5.78
N THR A 139 2.97 -11.92 -6.33
CA THR A 139 1.66 -12.01 -7.01
C THR A 139 0.62 -12.56 -6.04
N ARG A 140 -0.42 -11.78 -5.77
CA ARG A 140 -1.40 -12.06 -4.71
C ARG A 140 -2.46 -13.09 -5.09
N ASP A 141 -2.77 -13.18 -6.38
CA ASP A 141 -3.88 -13.94 -6.98
C ASP A 141 -3.40 -15.07 -7.91
N ASP A 142 -2.12 -15.45 -7.85
CA ASP A 142 -1.57 -16.60 -8.58
C ASP A 142 -0.62 -17.43 -7.72
N ARG A 143 -1.14 -18.51 -7.13
CA ARG A 143 -0.36 -19.44 -6.27
C ARG A 143 0.72 -20.23 -7.01
N ARG A 144 0.77 -20.17 -8.34
CA ARG A 144 1.82 -20.82 -9.15
C ARG A 144 3.01 -19.90 -9.38
N HIS A 145 2.88 -18.62 -9.07
CA HIS A 145 3.98 -17.67 -9.20
C HIS A 145 5.06 -17.97 -8.14
N PRO A 146 6.36 -17.91 -8.48
CA PRO A 146 7.44 -18.21 -7.52
C PRO A 146 7.37 -17.37 -6.25
N LEU A 147 7.10 -16.07 -6.39
CA LEU A 147 6.75 -15.18 -5.30
C LEU A 147 5.23 -15.04 -5.23
N SER A 148 4.59 -15.86 -4.43
CA SER A 148 3.13 -15.85 -4.22
C SER A 148 2.80 -15.85 -2.73
N ILE A 149 1.55 -15.52 -2.40
CA ILE A 149 1.04 -15.57 -1.02
C ILE A 149 0.04 -16.71 -0.85
N PRO A 150 -0.15 -17.25 0.37
CA PRO A 150 -1.06 -18.37 0.61
C PRO A 150 -2.51 -18.09 0.20
N LYS A 151 -2.96 -16.84 0.36
CA LYS A 151 -4.33 -16.39 0.11
C LYS A 151 -4.34 -14.89 -0.21
N ASN A 152 -5.14 -14.49 -1.19
CA ASN A 152 -5.38 -13.08 -1.49
C ASN A 152 -6.29 -12.44 -0.41
N LYS A 153 -5.68 -11.95 0.68
CA LYS A 153 -6.34 -11.22 1.78
C LYS A 153 -5.34 -10.25 2.41
N GLY A 154 -5.79 -9.11 2.92
CA GLY A 154 -4.97 -8.10 3.60
C GLY A 154 -4.04 -7.28 2.69
N LYS A 155 -4.30 -7.31 1.38
CA LYS A 155 -3.61 -6.52 0.35
C LYS A 155 -2.08 -6.45 0.50
N ALA A 156 -1.50 -5.26 0.59
CA ALA A 156 -0.05 -5.07 0.67
C ALA A 156 0.53 -5.64 1.98
N SER A 157 -0.22 -5.56 3.08
CA SER A 157 0.23 -5.99 4.40
C SER A 157 0.65 -7.45 4.44
N THR A 158 -0.12 -8.33 3.79
CA THR A 158 0.23 -9.76 3.70
C THR A 158 1.52 -9.99 2.93
N VAL A 159 1.75 -9.23 1.86
CA VAL A 159 2.98 -9.33 1.06
C VAL A 159 4.19 -8.88 1.87
N TYR A 160 4.07 -7.79 2.62
CA TYR A 160 5.16 -7.28 3.44
C TYR A 160 5.55 -8.29 4.53
N LEU A 161 4.56 -8.87 5.20
CA LEU A 161 4.78 -9.94 6.19
C LEU A 161 5.37 -11.19 5.56
N GLN A 162 4.85 -11.63 4.41
CA GLN A 162 5.36 -12.80 3.69
C GLN A 162 6.84 -12.64 3.34
N TYR A 163 7.23 -11.48 2.81
CA TYR A 163 8.63 -11.19 2.50
C TYR A 163 9.53 -11.30 3.74
N ILE A 164 9.12 -10.67 4.85
CA ILE A 164 9.89 -10.73 6.11
C ILE A 164 10.03 -12.18 6.58
N ILE A 165 8.96 -12.96 6.52
CA ILE A 165 8.91 -14.36 6.98
C ILE A 165 9.81 -15.27 6.12
N ASP A 166 9.78 -15.10 4.80
CA ASP A 166 10.51 -15.94 3.85
C ASP A 166 12.01 -15.64 3.87
N HIS A 167 12.36 -14.36 4.06
CA HIS A 167 13.74 -13.89 3.97
C HIS A 167 14.37 -13.56 5.32
N TYR A 168 13.70 -13.86 6.44
CA TYR A 168 14.08 -13.41 7.78
C TYR A 168 15.58 -13.58 8.08
N HIS A 169 16.19 -14.72 7.74
CA HIS A 169 17.60 -15.00 8.02
C HIS A 169 18.61 -14.40 7.01
N HIS A 170 18.13 -13.82 5.91
CA HIS A 170 18.95 -13.33 4.79
C HIS A 170 18.47 -11.97 4.29
N LEU A 171 17.97 -11.12 5.20
CA LEU A 171 17.49 -9.79 4.85
C LEU A 171 18.65 -8.89 4.35
N PRO A 172 18.39 -8.00 3.38
CA PRO A 172 19.35 -6.98 2.99
C PRO A 172 19.40 -5.84 4.01
N ALA A 173 20.44 -5.00 4.00
CA ALA A 173 20.56 -3.92 4.97
C ALA A 173 19.33 -2.98 5.00
N THR A 174 18.75 -2.65 3.84
CA THR A 174 17.54 -1.81 3.75
C THR A 174 16.40 -2.49 3.00
N ILE A 175 15.20 -2.47 3.57
CA ILE A 175 14.00 -2.98 2.92
C ILE A 175 13.01 -1.82 2.77
N VAL A 176 12.51 -1.62 1.56
CA VAL A 176 11.50 -0.60 1.26
C VAL A 176 10.20 -1.29 0.84
N PHE A 177 9.11 -1.01 1.54
CA PHE A 177 7.80 -1.57 1.28
C PHE A 177 6.91 -0.52 0.60
N LEU A 178 6.47 -0.83 -0.63
CA LEU A 178 5.72 0.09 -1.48
C LEU A 178 4.42 -0.53 -1.99
N HIS A 179 3.45 0.33 -2.26
CA HIS A 179 2.32 0.01 -3.11
C HIS A 179 2.77 -0.09 -4.58
N ASN A 180 2.07 -0.91 -5.36
CA ASN A 180 2.45 -1.21 -6.75
C ASN A 180 2.34 -0.02 -7.72
N HIS A 181 1.52 0.98 -7.39
CA HIS A 181 1.37 2.15 -8.25
C HIS A 181 2.65 2.99 -8.28
N ARG A 182 3.09 3.42 -9.46
CA ARG A 182 4.19 4.39 -9.61
C ARG A 182 3.90 5.70 -8.87
N LYS A 183 2.63 6.15 -8.92
CA LYS A 183 2.10 7.34 -8.23
C LYS A 183 0.84 6.99 -7.42
N PRO A 184 0.97 6.42 -6.22
CA PRO A 184 -0.18 6.16 -5.35
C PRO A 184 -0.87 7.47 -4.92
N GLY A 185 -2.18 7.45 -4.68
CA GLY A 185 -2.94 8.65 -4.29
C GLY A 185 -2.47 9.31 -2.99
N HIS A 186 -1.93 8.54 -2.04
CA HIS A 186 -1.45 9.02 -0.74
C HIS A 186 0.09 9.04 -0.62
N THR A 187 0.79 9.28 -1.73
CA THR A 187 2.27 9.45 -1.75
C THR A 187 2.70 10.84 -1.25
N GLU A 188 3.95 10.96 -0.80
CA GLU A 188 4.56 12.25 -0.43
C GLU A 188 4.83 13.12 -1.66
N PHE A 189 5.49 12.54 -2.67
CA PHE A 189 5.84 13.25 -3.89
C PHE A 189 4.72 13.11 -4.93
N ARG A 190 3.81 14.08 -5.01
CA ARG A 190 2.66 14.02 -5.94
C ARG A 190 3.05 13.79 -7.40
N ASP A 191 4.05 14.53 -7.89
CA ASP A 191 4.39 14.52 -9.32
C ASP A 191 5.28 13.32 -9.70
N TYR A 192 6.16 12.88 -8.80
CA TYR A 192 7.14 11.83 -9.08
C TYR A 192 6.83 10.49 -8.41
N GLY A 193 5.97 10.47 -7.40
CA GLY A 193 5.48 9.28 -6.72
C GLY A 193 6.56 8.51 -5.98
N ASN A 194 6.44 7.20 -6.04
CA ASN A 194 7.34 6.25 -5.37
C ASN A 194 8.78 6.33 -5.88
N VAL A 195 8.99 6.77 -7.13
CA VAL A 195 10.33 6.95 -7.69
C VAL A 195 11.10 8.01 -6.91
N ALA A 196 10.50 9.17 -6.65
CA ALA A 196 11.14 10.21 -5.83
C ALA A 196 11.30 9.78 -4.37
N ALA A 197 10.29 9.12 -3.80
CA ALA A 197 10.37 8.62 -2.42
C ALA A 197 11.56 7.69 -2.21
N VAL A 198 11.82 6.77 -3.15
CA VAL A 198 12.97 5.87 -3.07
C VAL A 198 14.28 6.57 -3.42
N THR A 199 14.29 7.43 -4.44
CA THR A 199 15.50 8.12 -4.91
C THR A 199 16.09 9.02 -3.84
N PHE A 200 15.25 9.78 -3.14
CA PHE A 200 15.69 10.69 -2.08
C PHE A 200 15.84 10.01 -0.72
N LEU A 201 15.41 8.75 -0.56
CA LEU A 201 15.47 8.06 0.72
C LEU A 201 16.90 8.02 1.28
N ARG A 202 17.10 8.68 2.41
CA ARG A 202 18.34 8.64 3.17
C ARG A 202 18.46 7.32 3.91
N ARG A 203 19.12 6.36 3.27
CA ARG A 203 19.36 5.02 3.83
C ARG A 203 20.09 5.11 5.17
N GLU A 204 21.00 6.06 5.36
CA GLU A 204 21.69 6.30 6.64
C GLU A 204 20.71 6.61 7.78
N PHE A 205 19.65 7.36 7.49
CA PHE A 205 18.58 7.60 8.46
C PHE A 205 17.81 6.31 8.76
N VAL A 206 17.47 5.52 7.75
CA VAL A 206 16.83 4.21 7.95
C VAL A 206 17.70 3.29 8.82
N GLN A 207 19.02 3.27 8.61
CA GLN A 207 19.95 2.46 9.41
C GLN A 207 20.04 2.96 10.86
N LYS A 208 20.17 4.27 11.06
CA LYS A 208 20.30 4.87 12.40
C LYS A 208 19.00 4.81 13.20
N ASN A 209 17.89 5.17 12.57
CA ASN A 209 16.58 5.23 13.21
C ASN A 209 16.01 3.79 13.32
N GLY A 210 16.18 2.97 12.28
CA GLY A 210 15.64 1.62 12.14
C GLY A 210 14.36 1.54 11.31
N PHE A 211 13.60 2.63 11.20
CA PHE A 211 12.32 2.73 10.50
C PHE A 211 12.15 4.16 9.98
N ALA A 212 11.60 4.30 8.77
CA ALA A 212 11.18 5.57 8.19
C ALA A 212 9.82 5.41 7.53
N ASN A 213 8.85 6.22 7.92
CA ASN A 213 7.60 6.37 7.18
C ASN A 213 7.92 7.16 5.90
N LEU A 214 7.45 6.70 4.73
CA LEU A 214 7.67 7.42 3.47
C LEU A 214 6.72 8.61 3.28
N ARG A 215 5.89 8.91 4.28
CA ARG A 215 5.13 10.15 4.36
C ARG A 215 5.55 10.96 5.57
N CYS A 216 5.86 12.23 5.31
CA CYS A 216 6.13 13.28 6.28
C CYS A 216 4.92 14.20 6.46
N THR A 217 4.15 14.44 5.38
CA THR A 217 3.02 15.36 5.42
C THR A 217 1.85 14.78 6.22
N THR A 218 1.44 15.49 7.26
CA THR A 218 0.42 15.04 8.21
C THR A 218 -0.98 15.58 7.93
N THR A 219 -1.17 16.42 6.91
CA THR A 219 -2.50 16.84 6.49
C THR A 219 -3.27 15.63 5.95
N SER A 220 -4.31 15.25 6.68
CA SER A 220 -5.37 14.42 6.14
C SER A 220 -6.10 15.27 5.10
N SER A 221 -6.40 14.69 3.93
CA SER A 221 -7.22 15.33 2.90
C SER A 221 -8.65 15.63 3.36
N SER A 222 -8.99 15.35 4.62
CA SER A 222 -10.31 15.48 5.22
C SER A 222 -10.46 16.69 6.15
N GLY A 223 -9.69 17.77 5.94
CA GLY A 223 -9.97 19.12 6.47
C GLY A 223 -10.20 19.25 7.98
N SER A 224 -9.77 18.27 8.78
CA SER A 224 -10.05 18.25 10.21
C SER A 224 -9.04 19.13 10.95
N SER A 225 -9.46 20.34 11.29
CA SER A 225 -8.74 21.31 12.14
C SER A 225 -8.62 20.88 13.61
N SER A 226 -8.56 19.58 13.90
CA SER A 226 -8.26 19.11 15.25
C SER A 226 -6.75 19.23 15.49
N ASN A 227 -6.35 19.51 16.74
CA ASN A 227 -4.96 19.61 17.20
C ASN A 227 -4.13 18.31 17.01
N ASP A 228 -4.68 17.32 16.30
CA ASP A 228 -4.09 16.04 15.99
C ASP A 228 -3.34 16.09 14.65
N GLN A 229 -2.20 16.77 14.67
CA GLN A 229 -1.35 17.03 13.50
C GLN A 229 -0.61 15.80 12.97
N CYS A 230 -1.19 14.60 13.03
CA CYS A 230 -0.53 13.34 12.67
C CYS A 230 -1.20 12.58 11.52
N GLY A 231 -2.24 13.14 10.92
CA GLY A 231 -2.93 12.53 9.77
C GLY A 231 -3.91 11.44 10.18
N ASN A 232 -3.43 10.20 10.40
CA ASN A 232 -4.27 9.08 10.81
C ASN A 232 -4.20 8.88 12.32
N VAL A 233 -5.34 8.97 12.99
CA VAL A 233 -5.47 8.78 14.44
C VAL A 233 -6.50 7.70 14.69
N ILE A 234 -6.13 6.74 15.52
CA ILE A 234 -7.01 5.70 16.04
C ILE A 234 -7.06 5.86 17.56
N ARG A 235 -8.27 5.78 18.13
CA ARG A 235 -8.50 5.79 19.58
C ARG A 235 -9.07 4.44 20.04
N PRO A 236 -8.21 3.48 20.41
CA PRO A 236 -8.64 2.15 20.88
C PRO A 236 -9.50 2.18 22.14
N VAL A 237 -9.35 3.21 22.97
CA VAL A 237 -10.11 3.40 24.22
C VAL A 237 -11.04 4.58 24.01
N SER A 238 -12.34 4.35 24.10
CA SER A 238 -13.34 5.40 23.96
C SER A 238 -13.32 6.32 25.18
N ASP A 239 -13.31 7.63 24.94
CA ASP A 239 -13.54 8.61 25.99
C ASP A 239 -14.99 8.49 26.49
N ALA A 240 -15.18 8.05 27.73
CA ALA A 240 -16.51 7.89 28.33
C ALA A 240 -17.34 9.20 28.36
N ASN A 241 -16.67 10.34 28.19
CA ASN A 241 -17.29 11.67 28.16
C ASN A 241 -17.62 12.17 26.75
N ASP A 242 -17.12 11.53 25.68
CA ASP A 242 -17.43 11.89 24.30
C ASP A 242 -18.50 10.94 23.74
N THR A 243 -19.76 11.29 24.00
CA THR A 243 -20.93 10.56 23.49
C THR A 243 -21.24 10.88 22.02
N SER A 244 -20.46 11.76 21.38
CA SER A 244 -20.68 12.21 20.00
C SER A 244 -19.79 11.50 18.98
N ALA A 245 -18.67 10.93 19.41
CA ALA A 245 -17.78 10.17 18.55
C ALA A 245 -18.39 8.80 18.20
N GLN A 246 -18.77 8.59 16.94
CA GLN A 246 -19.08 7.25 16.46
C GLN A 246 -17.79 6.42 16.45
N VAL A 247 -17.64 5.53 17.43
CA VAL A 247 -16.52 4.60 17.50
C VAL A 247 -16.57 3.70 16.28
N THR A 248 -15.50 3.71 15.49
CA THR A 248 -15.41 2.88 14.28
C THR A 248 -15.32 1.39 14.63
N THR A 249 -15.72 0.50 13.71
CA THR A 249 -15.56 -0.95 13.88
C THR A 249 -14.12 -1.33 14.23
N ILE A 250 -13.14 -0.63 13.66
CA ILE A 250 -11.71 -0.86 13.90
C ILE A 250 -11.32 -0.50 15.33
N GLU A 251 -11.77 0.64 15.84
CA GLU A 251 -11.48 1.07 17.21
C GLU A 251 -12.06 0.11 18.24
N GLN A 252 -13.26 -0.43 18.00
CA GLN A 252 -13.88 -1.43 18.88
C GLN A 252 -13.08 -2.75 18.93
N GLU A 253 -12.56 -3.18 17.79
CA GLU A 253 -11.77 -4.43 17.69
C GLU A 253 -10.32 -4.25 18.14
N TYR A 254 -9.84 -3.02 18.24
CA TYR A 254 -8.43 -2.71 18.45
C TYR A 254 -7.81 -3.31 19.71
N PRO A 255 -8.49 -3.35 20.88
CA PRO A 255 -7.96 -4.03 22.06
C PRO A 255 -7.71 -5.53 21.84
N VAL A 256 -8.59 -6.20 21.07
CA VAL A 256 -8.44 -7.62 20.72
C VAL A 256 -7.29 -7.80 19.73
N ILE A 257 -7.18 -6.91 18.74
CA ILE A 257 -6.08 -6.89 17.77
C ILE A 257 -4.75 -6.70 18.51
N TRP A 258 -4.66 -5.71 19.40
CA TRP A 258 -3.46 -5.39 20.16
C TRP A 258 -2.98 -6.58 20.99
N LYS A 259 -3.90 -7.24 21.70
CA LYS A 259 -3.58 -8.47 22.43
C LYS A 259 -3.11 -9.60 21.52
N THR A 260 -3.71 -9.75 20.34
CA THR A 260 -3.33 -10.81 19.40
C THR A 260 -1.96 -10.56 18.77
N VAL A 261 -1.67 -9.30 18.41
CA VAL A 261 -0.43 -8.89 17.76
C VAL A 261 0.70 -8.85 18.80
N PHE A 262 0.57 -8.03 19.85
CA PHE A 262 1.65 -7.75 20.80
C PHE A 262 1.66 -8.64 22.05
N ASN A 263 0.69 -9.55 22.20
CA ASN A 263 0.53 -10.36 23.42
C ASN A 263 0.50 -9.50 24.71
N SER A 264 -0.09 -8.32 24.61
CA SER A 264 -0.20 -7.34 25.69
C SER A 264 -1.63 -6.85 25.83
N THR A 265 -2.05 -6.55 27.06
CA THR A 265 -3.32 -5.86 27.35
C THR A 265 -3.15 -4.37 27.62
N ASP A 266 -1.91 -3.87 27.54
CA ASP A 266 -1.59 -2.46 27.66
C ASP A 266 -1.83 -1.76 26.33
N VAL A 267 -3.10 -1.44 26.06
CA VAL A 267 -3.55 -0.82 24.81
C VAL A 267 -3.36 0.69 24.91
N PRO A 268 -2.63 1.33 23.98
CA PRO A 268 -2.46 2.78 23.98
C PRO A 268 -3.82 3.49 23.82
N GLU A 269 -3.98 4.60 24.53
CA GLU A 269 -5.14 5.49 24.39
C GLU A 269 -5.27 6.03 22.95
N LYS A 270 -4.13 6.29 22.31
CA LYS A 270 -4.03 6.86 20.98
C LYS A 270 -2.91 6.23 20.18
N ILE A 271 -3.19 5.93 18.91
CA ILE A 271 -2.21 5.48 17.92
C ILE A 271 -2.27 6.42 16.74
N ALA A 272 -1.13 6.97 16.33
CA ALA A 272 -1.09 7.91 15.22
C ALA A 272 0.23 7.90 14.46
N THR A 273 0.14 8.03 13.14
CA THR A 273 1.29 8.20 12.22
C THR A 273 0.80 8.79 10.89
N PRO A 274 1.67 9.48 10.11
CA PRO A 274 1.30 9.94 8.78
C PRO A 274 0.78 8.78 7.90
N TYR A 275 -0.38 8.98 7.28
CA TYR A 275 -1.08 7.94 6.54
C TYR A 275 -0.45 7.68 5.17
N CYS A 276 0.22 6.55 4.97
CA CYS A 276 0.58 6.11 3.61
C CYS A 276 0.72 4.59 3.42
N GLY A 277 0.95 3.82 4.48
CA GLY A 277 1.17 2.36 4.38
C GLY A 277 2.48 1.97 3.67
N GLN A 278 3.37 2.93 3.41
CA GLN A 278 4.66 2.73 2.75
C GLN A 278 5.78 3.17 3.69
N PHE A 279 6.83 2.36 3.83
CA PHE A 279 7.88 2.60 4.80
C PHE A 279 9.18 1.89 4.39
N ALA A 280 10.28 2.35 4.97
CA ALA A 280 11.57 1.68 4.91
C ALA A 280 11.99 1.21 6.31
N VAL A 281 12.67 0.08 6.39
CA VAL A 281 13.14 -0.51 7.64
C VAL A 281 14.55 -1.09 7.45
N SER A 282 15.37 -1.02 8.49
CA SER A 282 16.67 -1.71 8.49
C SER A 282 16.51 -3.18 8.87
N ARG A 283 17.38 -4.04 8.36
CA ARG A 283 17.45 -5.45 8.78
C ARG A 283 17.56 -5.59 10.29
N GLU A 284 18.42 -4.79 10.90
CA GLU A 284 18.69 -4.83 12.33
C GLU A 284 17.40 -4.51 13.13
N GLN A 285 16.57 -3.60 12.62
CA GLN A 285 15.27 -3.29 13.23
C GLN A 285 14.24 -4.41 13.05
N VAL A 286 14.23 -5.11 11.90
CA VAL A 286 13.40 -6.32 11.71
C VAL A 286 13.81 -7.41 12.69
N HIS A 287 15.11 -7.61 12.90
CA HIS A 287 15.62 -8.64 13.82
C HIS A 287 15.39 -8.38 15.31
N LYS A 288 14.96 -7.17 15.70
CA LYS A 288 14.56 -6.91 17.09
C LYS A 288 13.32 -7.70 17.51
N ARG A 289 12.55 -8.23 16.56
CA ARG A 289 11.45 -9.17 16.82
C ARG A 289 11.77 -10.53 16.23
N PRO A 290 11.47 -11.63 16.94
CA PRO A 290 11.66 -12.97 16.40
C PRO A 290 10.71 -13.24 15.23
N ARG A 291 11.11 -14.14 14.33
CA ARG A 291 10.34 -14.49 13.12
C ARG A 291 8.91 -14.90 13.43
N GLU A 292 8.69 -15.57 14.56
CA GLU A 292 7.41 -16.10 15.02
C GLU A 292 6.38 -15.00 15.30
N GLU A 293 6.82 -13.79 15.66
CA GLU A 293 5.91 -12.65 15.81
C GLU A 293 5.35 -12.22 14.45
N TYR A 294 6.19 -12.13 13.40
CA TYR A 294 5.72 -11.82 12.05
C TYR A 294 4.75 -12.88 11.51
N VAL A 295 5.00 -14.17 11.81
CA VAL A 295 4.07 -15.26 11.49
C VAL A 295 2.73 -15.06 12.19
N ARG A 296 2.72 -14.65 13.47
CA ARG A 296 1.49 -14.34 14.20
C ARG A 296 0.72 -13.18 13.60
N TYR A 297 1.41 -12.12 13.17
CA TYR A 297 0.78 -10.98 12.51
C TYR A 297 0.12 -11.41 11.20
N GLN A 298 0.82 -12.24 10.41
CA GLN A 298 0.28 -12.77 9.16
C GLN A 298 -0.93 -13.66 9.42
N GLN A 299 -0.87 -14.51 10.45
CA GLN A 299 -1.99 -15.36 10.85
C GLN A 299 -3.22 -14.52 11.19
N TRP A 300 -3.06 -13.45 11.97
CA TRP A 300 -4.15 -12.52 12.27
C TRP A 300 -4.75 -11.92 10.98
N VAL A 301 -3.90 -11.44 10.05
CA VAL A 301 -4.35 -10.92 8.75
C VAL A 301 -5.16 -11.97 7.97
N MET A 302 -4.78 -13.25 8.03
CA MET A 302 -5.45 -14.33 7.29
C MET A 302 -6.79 -14.75 7.88
N GLU A 303 -6.91 -14.69 9.22
CA GLU A 303 -8.02 -15.25 9.98
C GLU A 303 -9.08 -14.22 10.39
N THR A 304 -8.70 -12.94 10.47
CA THR A 304 -9.63 -11.87 10.88
C THR A 304 -10.84 -11.76 9.95
N LYS A 305 -11.98 -11.38 10.53
CA LYS A 305 -13.23 -11.12 9.80
C LYS A 305 -13.26 -9.75 9.11
N LEU A 306 -12.30 -8.88 9.43
CA LEU A 306 -12.16 -7.58 8.80
C LEU A 306 -11.98 -7.70 7.28
N LYS A 307 -12.51 -6.71 6.56
CA LYS A 307 -12.32 -6.51 5.13
C LYS A 307 -10.89 -6.07 4.83
N ASP A 308 -10.47 -6.18 3.59
CA ASP A 308 -9.09 -5.88 3.19
C ASP A 308 -8.72 -4.41 3.47
N GLU A 309 -9.65 -3.47 3.28
CA GLU A 309 -9.45 -2.04 3.56
C GLU A 309 -9.23 -1.76 5.05
N GLU A 310 -10.01 -2.44 5.90
CA GLU A 310 -9.89 -2.32 7.36
C GLU A 310 -8.57 -2.93 7.84
N ILE A 311 -8.14 -4.05 7.24
CA ILE A 311 -6.83 -4.65 7.51
C ILE A 311 -5.69 -3.69 7.12
N GLU A 312 -5.77 -3.06 5.94
CA GLU A 312 -4.78 -2.07 5.52
C GLU A 312 -4.70 -0.88 6.46
N GLN A 313 -5.85 -0.38 6.94
CA GLN A 313 -5.89 0.72 7.90
C GLN A 313 -5.25 0.32 9.24
N VAL A 314 -5.60 -0.86 9.78
CA VAL A 314 -5.01 -1.36 11.02
C VAL A 314 -3.50 -1.56 10.87
N MET A 315 -3.06 -2.30 9.84
CA MET A 315 -1.64 -2.57 9.65
C MET A 315 -0.86 -1.29 9.34
N GLY A 316 -1.42 -0.39 8.54
CA GLY A 316 -0.88 0.94 8.25
C GLY A 316 -0.64 1.77 9.52
N SER A 317 -1.53 1.64 10.52
CA SER A 317 -1.38 2.28 11.83
C SER A 317 -0.43 1.55 12.79
N LEU A 318 0.00 0.32 12.47
CA LEU A 318 0.83 -0.49 13.37
C LEU A 318 2.28 -0.63 12.91
N TRP A 319 2.60 -0.33 11.65
CA TRP A 319 3.96 -0.55 11.13
C TRP A 319 5.04 0.14 11.98
N HIS A 320 4.85 1.40 12.35
CA HIS A 320 5.82 2.12 13.17
C HIS A 320 5.97 1.47 14.56
N VAL A 321 4.87 1.02 15.17
CA VAL A 321 4.88 0.32 16.47
C VAL A 321 5.57 -1.05 16.37
N ILE A 322 5.25 -1.82 15.33
CA ILE A 322 5.90 -3.10 15.01
C ILE A 322 7.42 -2.87 14.88
N PHE A 323 7.85 -1.78 14.27
CA PHE A 323 9.27 -1.45 14.11
C PHE A 323 9.81 -0.51 15.21
N GLY A 324 9.23 -0.57 16.41
CA GLY A 324 9.82 -0.03 17.64
C GLY A 324 9.71 1.48 17.81
N ARG A 325 8.71 2.11 17.19
CA ARG A 325 8.29 3.47 17.52
C ARG A 325 7.17 3.47 18.55
N GLU A 326 7.01 4.62 19.19
CA GLU A 326 5.91 4.86 20.12
C GLU A 326 4.56 4.78 19.40
N ALA A 327 3.48 4.56 20.15
CA ALA A 327 2.12 4.47 19.61
C ALA A 327 1.74 5.71 18.77
N VAL A 328 2.22 6.88 19.18
CA VAL A 328 2.11 8.15 18.46
C VAL A 328 3.49 8.47 17.86
N TYR A 329 3.65 8.31 16.54
CA TYR A 329 4.89 8.61 15.83
C TYR A 329 4.65 9.64 14.73
N CYS A 330 4.82 10.90 15.13
CA CYS A 330 4.42 12.10 14.37
C CYS A 330 5.56 13.13 14.43
N PRO A 331 6.68 12.90 13.72
CA PRO A 331 7.75 13.88 13.70
C PRO A 331 7.27 15.20 13.07
N ASP A 332 7.93 16.31 13.42
CA ASP A 332 7.75 17.57 12.72
C ASP A 332 7.97 17.37 11.21
N THR A 333 7.11 18.00 10.38
CA THR A 333 7.12 17.77 8.94
C THR A 333 8.45 18.19 8.31
N ALA A 334 8.99 19.36 8.66
CA ALA A 334 10.26 19.82 8.12
C ALA A 334 11.42 18.92 8.57
N LYS A 335 11.43 18.55 9.85
CA LYS A 335 12.42 17.60 10.39
C LYS A 335 12.36 16.25 9.66
N CYS A 336 11.16 15.76 9.36
CA CYS A 336 10.96 14.51 8.62
C CYS A 336 11.51 14.59 7.20
N PHE A 337 11.25 15.68 6.46
CA PHE A 337 11.83 15.88 5.12
C PHE A 337 13.36 15.91 5.16
N GLU A 338 13.95 16.62 6.13
CA GLU A 338 15.40 16.68 6.30
C GLU A 338 16.00 15.29 6.62
N ASP A 339 15.34 14.54 7.52
CA ASP A 339 15.84 13.24 7.99
C ASP A 339 15.64 12.13 6.95
N VAL A 340 14.44 12.01 6.39
CA VAL A 340 14.07 10.92 5.48
C VAL A 340 14.56 11.19 4.08
N TYR A 341 14.55 12.45 3.62
CA TYR A 341 14.82 12.81 2.23
C TYR A 341 16.01 13.76 2.03
N GLY A 342 16.51 14.42 3.09
CA GLY A 342 17.58 15.41 2.96
C GLY A 342 17.15 16.69 2.27
N LEU A 343 15.85 17.01 2.33
CA LEU A 343 15.21 18.16 1.69
C LEU A 343 14.89 19.28 2.68
#